data_AF-A0A926WW42-F1
#
_entry.id   AF-A0A926WW42-F1
#
_cell.length_a   1.000
_cell.length_b   1.000
_cell.length_c   1.000
_cell.angle_alpha   90.00
_cell.angle_beta   90.00
_cell.angle_gamma   90.00
#
_symmetry.space_group_name_H-M   'P 1'
#
loop_
_entity.id
_entity.type
_entity.pdbx_description
1 polymer ?
#
loop_
_entity_poly.entity_id
_entity_poly.type
_entity_poly.pdbx_seq_one_letter_code
_entity_poly.pdbx_strand_id
1 'polypeptide(L)'
;MQFQKIPHLSIWGLSVSVLTSATIGFITNPTVVQAQRSKLPTIAKVTSMTNGDLACYVDLVDTKGKKYQSVYAIFEICEKEKTFLNKKVRLTYKKEKFNDCQSIEPCGKTQLVTAITKMQIVR
;
A
#
# COMPACT_ATOMS: atom_id res chain seq x y z
N MET A 1 65.95 -19.84 32.79
CA MET A 1 66.07 -20.58 34.05
C MET A 1 64.83 -21.45 34.21
N GLN A 2 65.03 -22.76 34.40
CA GLN A 2 64.09 -23.75 34.94
C GLN A 2 62.81 -24.05 34.13
N PHE A 3 62.26 -25.26 34.03
CA PHE A 3 62.75 -26.65 34.08
C PHE A 3 61.55 -27.48 33.58
N GLN A 4 61.83 -28.69 33.10
CA GLN A 4 60.88 -29.67 32.57
C GLN A 4 59.67 -29.97 33.47
N LYS A 5 58.56 -30.42 32.86
CA LYS A 5 57.88 -31.67 33.27
C LYS A 5 56.76 -32.05 32.28
N ILE A 6 56.92 -33.24 31.67
CA ILE A 6 55.82 -34.06 31.18
C ILE A 6 55.46 -35.02 32.33
N PRO A 7 54.18 -35.33 32.53
CA PRO A 7 53.87 -36.74 32.75
C PRO A 7 52.66 -37.24 31.96
N HIS A 8 52.75 -38.53 31.74
CA HIS A 8 51.96 -39.43 30.93
C HIS A 8 50.73 -39.97 31.68
N LEU A 9 49.55 -39.93 31.05
CA LEU A 9 48.37 -40.78 31.31
C LEU A 9 47.54 -40.75 30.01
N SER A 10 47.50 -41.77 29.14
CA SER A 10 46.89 -43.09 29.31
C SER A 10 45.55 -43.03 30.06
N ILE A 11 44.45 -43.05 29.31
CA ILE A 11 43.38 -44.07 29.38
C ILE A 11 42.28 -43.70 28.37
N TRP A 12 41.77 -44.76 27.74
CA TRP A 12 40.61 -44.86 26.88
C TRP A 12 39.40 -44.00 27.28
N GLY A 13 38.74 -43.42 26.26
CA GLY A 13 37.43 -42.82 26.40
C GLY A 13 36.79 -42.62 25.05
N LEU A 14 35.69 -43.33 24.83
CA LEU A 14 34.90 -43.42 23.60
C LEU A 14 34.39 -42.07 23.07
N SER A 15 34.30 -42.02 21.74
CA SER A 15 33.24 -41.40 20.93
C SER A 15 32.65 -40.06 21.38
N VAL A 16 32.95 -38.99 20.64
CA VAL A 16 31.93 -38.02 20.24
C VAL A 16 32.20 -37.59 18.79
N SER A 17 31.50 -38.23 17.87
CA SER A 17 31.34 -37.71 16.51
C SER A 17 30.22 -36.67 16.47
N VAL A 18 30.32 -35.83 15.45
CA VAL A 18 29.31 -34.94 14.88
C VAL A 18 29.29 -33.52 15.46
N LEU A 19 30.15 -32.68 14.88
CA LEU A 19 29.87 -31.25 14.75
C LEU A 19 28.58 -31.11 13.92
N THR A 20 27.45 -30.90 14.59
CA THR A 20 26.22 -30.51 13.92
C THR A 20 26.39 -29.07 13.44
N SER A 21 26.69 -28.90 12.15
CA SER A 21 26.71 -27.58 11.51
C SER A 21 25.34 -26.94 11.65
N ALA A 22 25.21 -25.97 12.56
CA ALA A 22 24.04 -25.13 12.66
C ALA A 22 23.99 -24.22 11.43
N THR A 23 23.41 -24.69 10.33
CA THR A 23 22.99 -23.81 9.24
C THR A 23 21.81 -23.00 9.75
N ILE A 24 22.07 -21.75 10.16
CA ILE A 24 21.04 -20.76 10.47
C ILE A 24 20.29 -20.51 9.15
N GLY A 25 19.17 -21.22 8.97
CA GLY A 25 18.24 -20.95 7.89
C GLY A 25 17.57 -19.61 8.15
N PHE A 26 18.02 -18.56 7.45
CA PHE A 26 17.31 -17.30 7.39
C PHE A 26 16.01 -17.54 6.61
N ILE A 27 14.93 -17.82 7.32
CA ILE A 27 13.59 -17.85 6.73
C ILE A 27 13.21 -16.40 6.42
N THR A 28 13.56 -15.94 5.22
CA THR A 28 13.00 -14.72 4.66
C THR A 28 11.57 -15.04 4.24
N ASN A 29 10.61 -14.91 5.16
CA ASN A 29 9.19 -14.95 4.79
C ASN A 29 8.93 -13.79 3.81
N PRO A 30 8.66 -14.03 2.52
CA PRO A 30 8.26 -12.97 1.64
C PRO A 30 6.89 -12.51 2.12
N THR A 31 6.81 -11.32 2.70
CA THR A 31 5.53 -10.69 3.00
C THR A 31 4.90 -10.36 1.64
N VAL A 32 4.11 -11.28 1.12
CA VAL A 32 3.28 -11.03 -0.05
C VAL A 32 2.32 -9.92 0.37
N VAL A 33 2.60 -8.69 -0.05
CA VAL A 33 1.68 -7.56 0.06
C VAL A 33 0.52 -7.85 -0.88
N GLN A 34 -0.44 -8.64 -0.41
CA GLN A 34 -1.68 -8.87 -1.11
C GLN A 34 -2.44 -7.54 -1.10
N ALA A 35 -2.39 -6.83 -2.22
CA ALA A 35 -3.12 -5.58 -2.43
C ALA A 35 -4.63 -5.86 -2.29
N GLN A 36 -5.14 -5.74 -1.07
CA GLN A 36 -6.54 -5.92 -0.78
C GLN A 36 -7.29 -4.78 -1.47
N ARG A 37 -7.95 -5.09 -2.60
CA ARG A 37 -8.84 -4.16 -3.31
C ARG A 37 -9.98 -3.76 -2.38
N SER A 38 -9.76 -2.69 -1.64
CA SER A 38 -10.72 -2.12 -0.72
C SER A 38 -11.94 -1.65 -1.50
N LYS A 39 -13.12 -2.19 -1.16
CA LYS A 39 -14.39 -1.74 -1.76
C LYS A 39 -14.59 -0.26 -1.46
N LEU A 40 -14.84 0.52 -2.52
CA LEU A 40 -15.11 1.96 -2.44
C LEU A 40 -16.49 2.22 -1.80
N PRO A 41 -16.65 3.31 -1.02
CA PRO A 41 -17.88 3.59 -0.30
C PRO A 41 -18.94 4.22 -1.22
N THR A 42 -20.21 3.87 -1.06
CA THR A 42 -21.31 4.53 -1.79
C THR A 42 -21.75 5.83 -1.12
N ILE A 43 -21.54 5.96 0.19
CA ILE A 43 -21.85 7.16 0.98
C ILE A 43 -20.62 7.48 1.84
N ALA A 44 -20.16 8.72 1.79
CA ALA A 44 -19.02 9.19 2.57
C ALA A 44 -19.08 10.70 2.82
N LYS A 45 -18.29 11.20 3.77
CA LYS A 45 -18.00 12.63 3.93
C LYS A 45 -16.76 12.98 3.11
N VAL A 46 -16.84 14.05 2.33
CA VAL A 46 -15.67 14.61 1.62
C VAL A 46 -14.82 15.40 2.60
N THR A 47 -13.53 15.06 2.68
CA THR A 47 -12.57 15.74 3.58
C THR A 47 -11.51 16.55 2.86
N SER A 48 -11.21 16.22 1.61
CA SER A 48 -10.29 16.98 0.76
C SER A 48 -10.67 16.80 -0.71
N MET A 49 -10.36 17.81 -1.52
CA MET A 49 -10.51 17.79 -2.98
C MET A 49 -9.33 18.54 -3.57
N THR A 50 -8.63 17.92 -4.52
CA THR A 50 -7.48 18.53 -5.20
C THR A 50 -7.64 18.35 -6.70
N ASN A 51 -7.69 19.46 -7.42
CA ASN A 51 -7.61 19.45 -8.88
C ASN A 51 -6.15 19.20 -9.28
N GLY A 52 -5.79 17.95 -9.58
CA GLY A 52 -4.44 17.58 -9.95
C GLY A 52 -4.28 17.45 -11.47
N ASP A 53 -3.09 17.05 -11.92
CA ASP A 53 -2.80 17.12 -13.35
C ASP A 53 -3.48 16.02 -14.18
N LEU A 54 -3.78 14.88 -13.55
CA LEU A 54 -4.38 13.71 -14.24
C LEU A 54 -5.87 13.53 -13.92
N ALA A 55 -6.31 13.97 -12.73
CA ALA A 55 -7.65 13.77 -12.24
C ALA A 55 -7.98 14.76 -11.12
N CYS A 56 -9.26 14.81 -10.76
CA CYS A 56 -9.67 15.31 -9.46
C CYS A 56 -9.41 14.23 -8.41
N TYR A 57 -8.64 14.54 -7.37
CA TYR A 57 -8.37 13.64 -6.25
C TYR A 57 -9.26 13.99 -5.07
N VAL A 58 -9.98 13.00 -4.52
CA VAL A 58 -10.92 13.21 -3.43
C VAL A 58 -10.59 12.31 -2.25
N ASP A 59 -10.49 12.92 -1.06
CA ASP A 59 -10.38 12.19 0.19
C ASP A 59 -11.76 12.03 0.84
N LEU A 60 -12.03 10.83 1.32
CA LEU A 60 -13.33 10.43 1.85
C LEU A 60 -13.20 9.74 3.20
N VAL A 61 -14.22 9.92 4.03
CA VAL A 61 -14.44 9.12 5.24
C VAL A 61 -15.82 8.48 5.16
N ASP A 62 -15.87 7.15 5.16
CA ASP A 62 -17.15 6.42 5.08
C ASP A 62 -17.94 6.48 6.41
N THR A 63 -19.12 5.87 6.43
CA THR A 63 -19.99 5.84 7.61
C THR A 63 -19.43 5.04 8.78
N LYS A 64 -18.41 4.21 8.54
CA LYS A 64 -17.71 3.42 9.56
C LYS A 64 -16.41 4.09 10.03
N GLY A 65 -16.12 5.30 9.54
CA GLY A 65 -14.89 6.04 9.87
C GLY A 65 -13.66 5.61 9.06
N LYS A 66 -13.81 4.72 8.07
CA LYS A 66 -12.70 4.29 7.22
C LYS A 66 -12.33 5.41 6.24
N LYS A 67 -11.03 5.71 6.18
CA LYS A 67 -10.46 6.74 5.30
C LYS A 67 -10.12 6.15 3.94
N TYR A 68 -10.39 6.92 2.89
CA TYR A 68 -9.99 6.64 1.52
C TYR A 68 -9.29 7.89 1.00
N GLN A 69 -8.05 7.75 0.54
CA GLN A 69 -7.21 8.86 0.10
C GLN A 69 -7.05 8.83 -1.41
N SER A 70 -6.95 10.01 -2.01
CA SER A 70 -6.65 10.22 -3.43
C SER A 70 -7.55 9.39 -4.36
N VAL A 71 -8.84 9.31 -4.05
CA VAL A 71 -9.80 8.60 -4.90
C VAL A 71 -9.98 9.39 -6.19
N TYR A 72 -9.79 8.72 -7.32
CA TYR A 72 -9.96 9.31 -8.64
C TYR A 72 -11.41 9.80 -8.83
N ALA A 73 -11.54 11.01 -9.35
CA ALA A 73 -12.77 11.62 -9.77
C ALA A 73 -12.54 12.37 -11.09
N ILE A 74 -13.61 12.55 -11.86
CA ILE A 74 -13.57 13.41 -13.05
C ILE A 74 -13.40 14.89 -12.63
N PHE A 75 -12.80 15.70 -13.49
CA PHE A 75 -12.43 17.09 -13.20
C PHE A 75 -13.62 17.95 -12.77
N GLU A 76 -14.81 17.71 -13.33
CA GLU A 76 -16.07 18.40 -13.04
C GLU A 76 -16.52 18.27 -11.58
N ILE A 77 -16.00 17.26 -10.85
CA ILE A 77 -16.21 17.14 -9.41
C ILE A 77 -15.46 18.22 -8.65
N CYS A 78 -14.20 18.49 -9.02
CA CYS A 78 -13.36 19.51 -8.37
C CYS A 78 -13.82 20.94 -8.69
N GLU A 79 -14.42 21.19 -9.86
CA GLU A 79 -15.07 22.48 -10.17
C GLU A 79 -16.17 22.87 -9.17
N LYS A 80 -16.74 21.88 -8.46
CA LYS A 80 -17.81 22.04 -7.47
C LYS A 80 -17.32 21.89 -6.04
N GLU A 81 -16.03 22.09 -5.78
CA GLU A 81 -15.42 21.96 -4.44
C GLU A 81 -16.23 22.66 -3.34
N LYS A 82 -16.58 23.94 -3.55
CA LYS A 82 -17.37 24.74 -2.58
C LYS A 82 -18.73 24.11 -2.21
N THR A 83 -19.28 23.28 -3.09
CA THR A 83 -20.55 22.58 -2.89
C THR A 83 -20.36 21.30 -2.09
N PHE A 84 -19.25 20.58 -2.31
CA PHE A 84 -19.06 19.21 -1.84
C PHE A 84 -18.14 19.07 -0.63
N LEU A 85 -17.16 19.97 -0.46
CA LEU A 85 -16.22 19.91 0.64
C LEU A 85 -16.95 19.91 1.99
N ASN A 86 -16.54 19.02 2.90
CA ASN A 86 -17.15 18.80 4.21
C ASN A 86 -18.62 18.33 4.18
N LYS A 87 -19.18 17.97 3.02
CA LYS A 87 -20.54 17.43 2.93
C LYS A 87 -20.54 15.90 2.94
N LYS A 88 -21.63 15.34 3.45
CA LYS A 88 -21.97 13.94 3.28
C LYS A 88 -22.59 13.76 1.90
N VAL A 89 -22.05 12.85 1.11
CA VAL A 89 -22.40 12.68 -0.29
C VAL A 89 -22.64 11.21 -0.64
N ARG A 90 -23.48 11.00 -1.64
CA ARG A 90 -23.63 9.74 -2.35
C ARG A 90 -22.74 9.78 -3.59
N LEU A 91 -21.95 8.73 -3.76
CA LEU A 91 -20.93 8.60 -4.79
C LEU A 91 -21.39 7.60 -5.84
N THR A 92 -21.21 7.97 -7.11
CA THR A 92 -21.40 7.07 -8.25
C THR A 92 -20.08 6.90 -8.97
N TYR A 93 -19.75 5.65 -9.30
CA TYR A 93 -18.48 5.28 -9.90
C TYR A 93 -18.67 4.71 -11.30
N LYS A 94 -17.73 5.01 -12.18
CA LYS A 94 -17.59 4.34 -13.49
C LYS A 94 -16.11 4.09 -13.78
N LYS A 95 -15.84 3.22 -14.74
CA LYS A 95 -14.49 3.06 -15.28
C LYS A 95 -14.24 4.21 -16.25
N GLU A 96 -13.32 5.08 -15.90
CA GLU A 96 -12.92 6.22 -16.70
C GLU A 96 -11.50 6.03 -17.21
N LYS A 97 -11.24 6.64 -18.36
CA LYS A 97 -9.95 6.61 -19.05
C LYS A 97 -9.16 7.84 -18.62
N PHE A 98 -8.10 7.65 -17.85
CA PHE A 98 -7.16 8.72 -17.50
C PHE A 98 -5.87 8.55 -18.29
N ASN A 99 -5.37 9.66 -18.84
CA ASN A 99 -4.07 9.66 -19.50
C ASN A 99 -2.96 9.77 -18.45
N ASP A 100 -1.81 9.16 -18.71
CA ASP A 100 -0.68 9.05 -17.78
C ASP A 100 0.43 10.10 -18.08
N CYS A 101 0.18 11.10 -18.93
CA CYS A 101 1.27 11.93 -19.44
C CYS A 101 1.42 13.24 -18.66
N GLN A 102 2.62 13.46 -18.09
CA GLN A 102 3.08 14.74 -17.55
C GLN A 102 4.25 15.37 -18.35
N SER A 103 5.01 14.60 -19.16
CA SER A 103 5.94 15.11 -20.19
C SER A 103 6.63 13.97 -20.96
N ILE A 104 6.89 14.21 -22.26
CA ILE A 104 7.66 13.50 -23.33
C ILE A 104 7.75 11.95 -23.31
N GLU A 105 7.48 11.40 -24.49
CA GLU A 105 7.02 10.05 -24.86
C GLU A 105 7.79 8.77 -24.43
N PRO A 106 7.11 7.59 -24.49
CA PRO A 106 5.79 7.33 -25.11
C PRO A 106 4.63 7.60 -24.16
N CYS A 107 4.08 8.80 -24.29
CA CYS A 107 2.78 9.21 -23.79
C CYS A 107 1.71 8.54 -24.66
N GLY A 108 0.58 8.19 -24.04
CA GLY A 108 -0.51 7.51 -24.74
C GLY A 108 -0.94 6.18 -24.12
N LYS A 109 -0.40 5.78 -22.96
CA LYS A 109 -1.01 4.72 -22.16
C LYS A 109 -2.16 5.32 -21.37
N THR A 110 -3.38 5.03 -21.81
CA THR A 110 -4.58 5.34 -21.05
C THR A 110 -4.81 4.26 -20.00
N GLN A 111 -4.92 4.66 -18.74
CA GLN A 111 -5.31 3.76 -17.66
C GLN A 111 -6.82 3.77 -17.47
N LEU A 112 -7.42 2.59 -17.36
CA LEU A 112 -8.83 2.43 -17.05
C LEU A 112 -9.00 2.30 -15.54
N VAL A 113 -9.44 3.38 -14.89
CA VAL A 113 -9.54 3.48 -13.42
C VAL A 113 -10.99 3.68 -13.01
N THR A 114 -11.40 3.05 -11.91
CA THR A 114 -12.72 3.33 -11.31
C THR A 114 -12.68 4.70 -10.65
N ALA A 115 -13.44 5.66 -11.19
CA ALA A 115 -13.49 7.03 -10.72
C ALA A 115 -14.90 7.49 -10.37
N ILE A 116 -14.97 8.49 -9.49
CA ILE A 116 -16.20 9.18 -9.13
C ILE A 116 -16.63 10.04 -10.32
N THR A 117 -17.79 9.73 -10.89
CA THR A 117 -18.38 10.48 -12.01
C THR A 117 -19.58 11.31 -11.59
N LYS A 118 -20.14 11.05 -10.42
CA LYS A 118 -21.25 11.83 -9.87
C LYS A 118 -21.17 11.87 -8.35
N MET A 119 -21.43 13.05 -7.81
CA MET A 119 -21.54 13.31 -6.39
C MET A 119 -22.86 14.03 -6.12
N GLN A 120 -23.59 13.57 -5.10
CA GLN A 120 -24.86 14.15 -4.69
C GLN A 120 -24.87 14.33 -3.18
N ILE A 121 -25.24 15.52 -2.69
CA ILE A 121 -25.37 15.75 -1.24
C ILE A 121 -26.50 14.87 -0.70
N VAL A 122 -26.21 14.16 0.39
CA VAL A 122 -27.22 13.44 1.18
C VAL A 122 -27.66 14.41 2.27
N ARG A 123 -28.94 14.80 2.22
CA ARG A 123 -29.59 15.57 3.29
C ARG A 123 -30.00 14.65 4.43
#